data_AF-A0A0T5ZBH7-F1
#
_entry.id   AF-A0A0T5ZBH7-F1
#
_cell.length_a   1.000
_cell.length_b   1.000
_cell.length_c   1.000
_cell.angle_alpha   90.00
_cell.angle_beta   90.00
_cell.angle_gamma   90.00
#
_symmetry.space_group_name_H-M   'P 1'
#
loop_
_entity.id
_entity.type
_entity.pdbx_description
1 polymer ?
#
loop_
_entity_poly.entity_id
_entity_poly.type
_entity_poly.pdbx_seq_one_letter_code
_entity_poly.pdbx_strand_id
1 'polypeptide(L)'
;MQLLTTQQKPVYLKNFFAKHGEQLDPEQVFIYPLHSKGSDYFIVLYGHYADPKLADSALNALPTALTEGRPYIRSLRRMRDEAQPWQG
;
A
#
# COMPACT_ATOMS: atom_id res chain seq x y z
N MET A 1 -2.11 3.92 -4.95
CA MET A 1 -2.55 4.43 -3.61
C MET A 1 -2.07 3.48 -2.53
N GLN A 2 -2.09 3.85 -1.25
CA GLN A 2 -1.70 2.96 -0.15
C GLN A 2 -2.94 2.43 0.58
N LEU A 3 -3.03 1.09 0.71
CA LEU A 3 -4.13 0.40 1.41
C LEU A 3 -3.73 -0.05 2.82
N LEU A 4 -2.46 -0.37 3.03
CA LEU A 4 -1.95 -0.86 4.31
C LEU A 4 -0.49 -0.46 4.49
N THR A 5 -0.10 -0.21 5.74
CA THR A 5 1.30 -0.25 6.17
C THR A 5 1.38 -1.06 7.45
N THR A 6 2.34 -1.97 7.53
CA THR A 6 2.59 -2.76 8.74
C THR A 6 4.08 -2.97 8.94
N GLN A 7 4.53 -2.89 10.20
CA GLN A 7 5.88 -3.29 10.62
C GLN A 7 5.96 -4.78 10.95
N GLN A 8 4.80 -5.42 11.13
CA GLN A 8 4.73 -6.75 11.70
C GLN A 8 4.82 -7.83 10.61
N LYS A 9 5.34 -9.00 11.03
CA LYS A 9 5.53 -10.24 10.27
C LYS A 9 4.37 -10.58 9.30
N PRO A 10 4.58 -11.49 8.33
CA PRO A 10 3.64 -11.89 7.27
C PRO A 10 2.16 -12.12 7.66
N VAL A 11 1.82 -12.31 8.93
CA VAL A 11 0.44 -12.45 9.43
C VAL A 11 -0.47 -11.28 9.07
N TYR A 12 -0.05 -10.02 9.23
CA TYR A 12 -0.95 -8.89 8.95
C TYR A 12 -1.21 -8.72 7.46
N LEU A 13 -0.20 -8.96 6.62
CA LEU A 13 -0.36 -9.03 5.18
C LEU A 13 -1.30 -10.17 4.78
N LYS A 14 -1.10 -11.38 5.34
CA LYS A 14 -1.97 -12.53 5.09
C LYS A 14 -3.42 -12.24 5.48
N ASN A 15 -3.65 -11.66 6.66
CA ASN A 15 -4.99 -11.31 7.13
C ASN A 15 -5.65 -10.26 6.22
N PHE A 16 -4.88 -9.26 5.76
CA PHE A 16 -5.38 -8.28 4.81
C PHE A 16 -5.84 -8.95 3.50
N PHE A 17 -5.00 -9.81 2.91
CA PHE A 17 -5.37 -10.50 1.66
C PHE A 17 -6.46 -11.56 1.85
N ALA A 18 -6.52 -12.22 3.01
CA ALA A 18 -7.61 -13.14 3.32
C ALA A 18 -8.96 -12.42 3.46
N LYS A 19 -8.95 -11.18 4.00
CA LYS A 19 -10.17 -10.39 4.20
C LYS A 19 -10.62 -9.65 2.94
N HIS A 20 -9.68 -9.18 2.13
CA HIS A 20 -9.95 -8.23 1.05
C HIS A 20 -9.50 -8.68 -0.34
N GLY A 21 -8.76 -9.79 -0.45
CA GLY A 21 -8.09 -10.21 -1.69
C GLY A 21 -9.06 -10.45 -2.85
N GLU A 22 -10.26 -10.96 -2.59
CA GLU A 22 -11.27 -11.20 -3.64
C GLU A 22 -11.79 -9.92 -4.31
N GLN A 23 -11.59 -8.75 -3.70
CA GLN A 23 -12.02 -7.44 -4.20
C GLN A 23 -10.90 -6.68 -4.91
N LEU A 24 -9.68 -7.24 -4.90
CA LEU A 24 -8.51 -6.62 -5.48
C LEU A 24 -8.19 -7.29 -6.81
N ASP A 25 -7.92 -6.49 -7.82
CA ASP A 25 -7.23 -6.96 -9.03
C ASP A 25 -5.76 -7.26 -8.67
N PRO A 26 -5.30 -8.53 -8.73
CA PRO A 26 -3.93 -8.88 -8.35
C PRO A 26 -2.85 -8.15 -9.16
N GLU A 27 -3.13 -7.83 -10.43
CA GLU A 27 -2.20 -7.10 -11.31
C GLU A 27 -2.00 -5.64 -10.87
N GLN A 28 -2.91 -5.12 -10.04
CA GLN A 28 -2.83 -3.78 -9.49
C GLN A 28 -2.27 -3.76 -8.06
N VAL A 29 -1.98 -4.91 -7.46
CA VAL A 29 -1.45 -5.00 -6.09
C VAL A 29 0.08 -5.01 -6.12
N PHE A 30 0.69 -4.11 -5.35
CA PHE A 30 2.14 -4.09 -5.15
C PHE A 30 2.45 -4.14 -3.66
N ILE A 31 3.35 -5.03 -3.25
CA ILE A 31 3.92 -5.04 -1.90
C ILE A 31 5.27 -4.36 -1.96
N TYR A 32 5.38 -3.20 -1.33
CA TYR A 32 6.60 -2.41 -1.28
C TYR A 32 7.27 -2.59 0.10
N PRO A 33 8.40 -3.30 0.20
CA PRO A 33 9.21 -3.33 1.41
C PRO A 33 9.95 -1.99 1.55
N LEU A 34 9.87 -1.38 2.73
CA LEU A 34 10.50 -0.10 3.04
C LEU A 34 11.25 -0.19 4.37
N HIS A 35 12.56 0.04 4.34
CA HIS A 35 13.33 0.36 5.54
C HIS A 35 13.35 1.87 5.71
N SER A 36 12.86 2.39 6.84
CA SER A 36 12.86 3.83 7.13
C SER A 36 12.85 4.10 8.63
N LYS A 37 13.64 5.08 9.06
CA LYS A 37 13.79 5.49 10.47
C LYS A 37 14.12 4.31 11.39
N GLY A 38 14.97 3.39 10.92
CA GLY A 38 15.39 2.21 11.70
C GLY A 38 14.30 1.15 11.89
N SER A 39 13.27 1.13 11.04
CA SER A 39 12.20 0.13 11.07
C SER A 39 11.88 -0.37 9.69
N ASP A 40 11.49 -1.64 9.62
CA ASP A 40 11.06 -2.30 8.39
C ASP A 40 9.54 -2.26 8.29
N TYR A 41 9.05 -1.92 7.10
CA TYR A 41 7.64 -1.84 6.79
C TYR A 41 7.33 -2.64 5.53
N PHE A 42 6.16 -3.25 5.51
CA PHE A 42 5.51 -3.70 4.29
C PHE A 42 4.33 -2.77 4.00
N ILE A 43 4.33 -2.23 2.79
CA ILE A 43 3.30 -1.29 2.32
C ILE A 43 2.54 -1.97 1.19
N VAL A 44 1.23 -2.12 1.33
CA VAL A 44 0.37 -2.58 0.24
C VAL A 44 -0.09 -1.37 -0.54
N LEU A 45 0.30 -1.33 -1.81
CA LEU A 45 -0.13 -0.34 -2.79
C LEU A 45 -1.14 -0.95 -3.75
N TYR A 46 -2.07 -0.12 -4.23
CA TYR A 46 -3.06 -0.50 -5.23
C TYR A 46 -3.11 0.50 -6.37
N GLY A 47 -2.95 -0.01 -7.59
CA GLY A 47 -2.89 0.74 -8.83
C GLY A 47 -1.68 1.66 -8.97
N HIS A 48 -1.43 2.10 -10.20
CA HIS A 48 -0.51 3.18 -10.53
C HIS A 48 -1.26 4.25 -11.33
N TYR A 49 -1.03 5.51 -11.02
CA TYR A 49 -1.81 6.61 -11.60
C TYR A 49 -0.86 7.64 -12.18
N ALA A 50 -1.10 8.02 -13.43
CA ALA A 50 -0.26 8.97 -14.16
C ALA A 50 -0.39 10.41 -13.61
N ASP A 51 -1.54 10.73 -13.03
CA ASP A 51 -1.80 12.02 -12.41
C ASP A 51 -2.65 11.90 -11.13
N PRO A 52 -2.64 12.93 -10.26
CA PRO A 52 -3.37 12.91 -8.99
C PRO A 52 -4.88 12.78 -9.13
N LYS A 53 -5.51 13.32 -10.19
CA LYS A 53 -6.97 13.29 -10.36
C LYS A 53 -7.47 11.88 -10.62
N LEU A 54 -6.70 11.09 -11.37
CA LEU A 54 -6.97 9.66 -11.56
C LEU A 54 -6.85 8.89 -10.24
N ALA A 55 -5.85 9.21 -9.42
CA ALA A 55 -5.69 8.59 -8.11
C ALA A 55 -6.83 8.95 -7.15
N ASP A 56 -7.31 10.20 -7.16
CA ASP A 56 -8.47 10.64 -6.37
C ASP A 56 -9.75 9.93 -6.82
N SER A 57 -9.96 9.83 -8.14
CA SER A 57 -11.12 9.13 -8.71
C SER A 57 -11.12 7.65 -8.33
N ALA A 58 -9.95 7.00 -8.40
CA ALA A 58 -9.81 5.60 -7.99
C ALA A 58 -10.00 5.41 -6.48
N LEU A 59 -9.52 6.35 -5.65
CA LEU A 59 -9.71 6.32 -4.21
C LEU A 59 -11.20 6.40 -3.83
N ASN A 60 -11.95 7.29 -4.50
CA ASN A 60 -13.39 7.44 -4.30
C ASN A 60 -14.21 6.25 -4.83
N ALA A 61 -13.68 5.52 -5.81
CA ALA A 61 -14.30 4.33 -6.38
C ALA A 61 -13.96 3.04 -5.63
N LEU A 62 -13.16 3.11 -4.56
CA LEU A 62 -12.81 1.91 -3.78
C LEU A 62 -14.06 1.27 -3.16
N PRO A 63 -14.18 -0.07 -3.23
CA PRO A 63 -15.15 -0.82 -2.45
C PRO A 63 -15.13 -0.42 -0.97
N THR A 64 -16.30 -0.30 -0.34
CA THR A 64 -16.43 0.09 1.08
C THR A 64 -15.60 -0.80 2.00
N ALA A 65 -15.49 -2.09 1.69
CA ALA A 65 -14.67 -3.04 2.44
C ALA A 65 -13.17 -2.67 2.47
N LEU A 66 -12.66 -1.95 1.47
CA LEU A 66 -11.27 -1.48 1.41
C LEU A 66 -11.06 -0.11 2.10
N THR A 67 -12.13 0.57 2.51
CA THR A 67 -12.04 1.91 3.13
C THR A 67 -11.73 1.87 4.63
N GLU A 68 -11.87 0.72 5.30
CA GLU A 68 -11.61 0.57 6.74
C GLU A 68 -10.16 0.96 7.10
N GLY A 69 -9.21 0.66 6.21
CA GLY A 69 -7.80 1.02 6.37
C GLY A 69 -7.48 2.50 6.15
N ARG A 70 -8.49 3.33 5.86
CA ARG A 70 -8.36 4.75 5.47
C ARG A 70 -7.29 4.94 4.39
N PRO A 71 -7.48 4.33 3.22
CA PRO A 71 -6.54 4.43 2.12
C PRO A 71 -6.33 5.89 1.70
N TYR A 72 -5.13 6.18 1.22
CA TYR A 72 -4.78 7.52 0.76
C TYR A 72 -3.83 7.47 -0.44
N ILE A 73 -3.75 8.59 -1.16
CA ILE A 73 -2.84 8.72 -2.30
C ILE A 73 -1.40 8.75 -1.78
N ARG A 74 -0.60 7.78 -2.21
CA ARG A 74 0.81 7.65 -1.85
C ARG A 74 1.70 7.90 -3.06
N SER A 75 2.72 8.74 -2.88
CA SER A 75 3.73 9.02 -3.90
C SER A 75 4.88 8.01 -3.82
N LEU A 76 5.13 7.29 -4.91
CA LEU A 76 6.28 6.40 -5.03
C LEU A 76 7.60 7.16 -4.91
N ARG A 77 7.67 8.39 -5.44
CA ARG A 77 8.85 9.25 -5.31
C ARG A 77 9.17 9.52 -3.84
N ARG A 78 8.17 9.93 -3.05
CA ARG A 78 8.39 10.18 -1.62
C ARG A 78 8.76 8.92 -0.85
N MET A 79 8.14 7.77 -1.17
CA MET A 79 8.52 6.48 -0.56
C MET A 79 9.99 6.14 -0.83
N ARG A 80 10.49 6.42 -2.04
CA ARG A 80 11.90 6.24 -2.37
C ARG A 80 12.81 7.22 -1.63
N ASP A 81 12.38 8.47 -1.48
CA ASP A 81 13.14 9.49 -0.73
C ASP A 81 13.20 9.17 0.78
N GLU A 82 12.19 8.47 1.31
CA GLU A 82 12.13 7.97 2.70
C GLU A 82 12.95 6.68 2.92
N ALA A 83 13.29 5.97 1.85
CA ALA A 83 13.95 4.67 1.93
C ALA A 83 15.40 4.82 2.38
N GLN A 84 15.75 4.07 3.40
CA GLN A 84 17.12 3.93 3.90
C GLN A 84 17.69 2.58 3.47
N PRO A 85 19.01 2.44 3.35
CA PRO A 85 19.64 1.14 3.09
C PRO A 85 19.27 0.13 4.18
N TRP A 86 18.99 -1.11 3.78
CA TRP A 86 18.87 -2.22 4.72
C TRP A 86 20.24 -2.46 5.37
N GLN A 87 20.28 -2.50 6.70
CA GLN A 87 21.47 -2.93 7.42
C GLN A 87 21.41 -4.46 7.51
N GLY A 88 22.31 -5.12 6.78
CA GLY A 88 22.44 -6.58 6.76
C GLY A 88 23.02 -7.16 8.04
#